data_AF-A0AAV4E1M6-F1
#
_entry.id   AF-A0AAV4E1M6-F1
#
_cell.length_a   1.000
_cell.length_b   1.000
_cell.length_c   1.000
_cell.angle_alpha   90.00
_cell.angle_beta   90.00
_cell.angle_gamma   90.00
#
_symmetry.space_group_name_H-M   'P 1'
#
loop_
_entity.id
_entity.type
_entity.pdbx_description
1 polymer ?
#
loop_
_entity_poly.entity_id
_entity_poly.type
_entity_poly.pdbx_seq_one_letter_code
_entity_poly.pdbx_strand_id
1 'polypeptide(L)'
;MGIWTPVTGFLLSACLSNICMAQICTQAGWFGNNCEFQCHCANNTECDQITGACSNGCDPQWFGPACQYGKTIDLEDLGSS
;
A
#
# COMPACT_ATOMS: atom_id res chain seq x y z
N MET A 1 -26.22 31.95 23.28
CA MET A 1 -25.80 31.78 21.89
C MET A 1 -24.81 30.63 21.86
N GLY A 2 -25.31 29.39 21.88
CA GLY A 2 -24.49 28.19 21.87
C GLY A 2 -24.13 27.85 20.43
N ILE A 3 -22.84 27.75 20.14
CA ILE A 3 -22.32 27.40 18.82
C ILE A 3 -22.57 25.89 18.66
N TRP A 4 -23.70 25.53 18.08
CA TRP A 4 -23.91 24.21 17.51
C TRP A 4 -23.02 24.12 16.26
N THR A 5 -21.76 23.74 16.43
CA THR A 5 -20.95 23.34 15.28
C THR A 5 -21.51 22.03 14.77
N PRO A 6 -22.06 21.98 13.54
CA PRO A 6 -22.50 20.75 12.94
C PRO A 6 -21.26 19.89 12.74
N VAL A 7 -21.27 18.68 13.27
CA VAL A 7 -20.38 17.60 12.85
C VAL A 7 -20.79 17.15 11.43
N THR A 8 -20.70 18.07 10.47
CA THR A 8 -20.71 17.79 9.04
C THR A 8 -19.27 17.65 8.60
N GLY A 9 -18.83 16.40 8.42
CA GLY A 9 -17.55 16.08 7.80
C GLY A 9 -16.59 15.34 8.73
N PHE A 10 -16.85 14.06 8.94
CA PHE A 10 -15.74 13.12 9.04
C PHE A 10 -14.87 13.30 7.77
N LEU A 11 -13.54 13.26 7.93
CA LEU A 11 -12.50 13.32 6.89
C LEU A 11 -11.96 14.73 6.53
N LEU A 12 -11.27 15.37 7.46
CA LEU A 12 -10.03 16.07 7.08
C LEU A 12 -8.90 15.53 7.94
N SER A 13 -7.95 14.91 7.26
CA SER A 13 -6.75 14.26 7.78
C SER A 13 -6.02 15.12 8.81
N ALA A 14 -5.91 14.60 10.01
CA ALA A 14 -5.18 15.21 11.09
C ALA A 14 -3.91 14.38 11.37
N CYS A 15 -2.74 14.93 11.07
CA CYS A 15 -1.53 14.53 11.80
C CYS A 15 -1.56 15.28 13.15
N LEU A 16 -2.28 14.73 14.12
CA LEU A 16 -2.26 15.24 15.50
C LEU A 16 -1.00 14.72 16.17
N SER A 17 0.06 15.51 16.08
CA SER A 17 1.25 15.50 16.94
C SER A 17 2.14 14.25 16.95
N ASN A 18 1.70 13.05 16.54
CA ASN A 18 2.50 11.81 16.39
C ASN A 18 1.78 10.64 15.67
N ILE A 19 0.63 10.85 15.02
CA ILE A 19 -0.12 9.78 14.33
C ILE A 19 -0.27 10.13 12.85
N CYS A 20 0.34 9.33 11.97
CA CYS A 20 0.12 9.39 10.53
C CYS A 20 -1.18 8.65 10.20
N MET A 21 -2.16 9.37 9.66
CA MET A 21 -3.34 8.72 9.08
C MET A 21 -2.89 8.06 7.78
N ALA A 22 -2.68 6.75 7.83
CA ALA A 22 -2.39 5.99 6.62
C ALA A 22 -3.62 5.97 5.72
N GLN A 23 -3.44 6.36 4.45
CA GLN A 23 -4.51 6.34 3.47
C GLN A 23 -4.78 4.89 3.06
N ILE A 24 -5.97 4.38 3.40
CA ILE A 24 -6.42 3.06 2.96
C ILE A 24 -7.01 3.19 1.55
N CYS A 25 -6.49 2.42 0.62
CA CYS A 25 -6.99 2.34 -0.74
C CYS A 25 -8.28 1.52 -0.81
N THR A 26 -9.26 1.96 -1.61
CA THR A 26 -10.50 1.18 -1.81
C THR A 26 -10.27 -0.06 -2.68
N GLN A 27 -9.22 -0.04 -3.51
CA GLN A 27 -8.83 -1.17 -4.35
C GLN A 27 -7.75 -2.01 -3.65
N ALA A 28 -8.00 -3.31 -3.53
CA ALA A 28 -7.04 -4.26 -3.00
C ALA A 28 -5.79 -4.34 -3.89
N GLY A 29 -4.61 -4.45 -3.26
CA GLY A 29 -3.33 -4.46 -3.96
C GLY A 29 -2.81 -3.08 -4.33
N TRP A 30 -3.41 -1.98 -3.84
CA TRP A 30 -2.90 -0.62 -4.04
C TRP A 30 -2.58 0.06 -2.72
N PHE A 31 -1.56 0.90 -2.73
CA PHE A 31 -1.07 1.62 -1.56
C PHE A 31 -0.42 2.96 -1.94
N GLY A 32 -0.07 3.75 -0.93
CA GLY A 32 0.59 5.04 -1.10
C GLY A 32 -0.37 6.22 -1.27
N ASN A 33 0.19 7.40 -1.51
CA ASN A 33 -0.59 8.63 -1.61
C ASN A 33 -1.46 8.56 -2.88
N ASN A 34 -2.76 8.83 -2.76
CA ASN A 34 -3.74 8.59 -3.83
C ASN A 34 -3.79 7.17 -4.44
N CYS A 35 -3.24 6.14 -3.79
CA CYS A 35 -3.25 4.76 -4.31
C CYS A 35 -2.53 4.64 -5.66
N GLU A 36 -1.38 5.30 -5.80
CA GLU A 36 -0.61 5.30 -7.04
C GLU A 36 0.26 4.03 -7.23
N PHE A 37 0.56 3.30 -6.15
CA PHE A 37 1.43 2.14 -6.19
C PHE A 37 0.65 0.84 -6.06
N GLN A 38 0.98 -0.15 -6.89
CA GLN A 38 0.39 -1.49 -6.85
C GLN A 38 1.38 -2.49 -6.21
N CYS A 39 0.87 -3.28 -5.28
CA CYS A 39 1.59 -4.39 -4.64
C CYS A 39 1.55 -5.65 -5.50
N HIS A 40 2.65 -6.39 -5.52
CA HIS A 40 2.75 -7.70 -6.16
C HIS A 40 3.32 -8.74 -5.19
N CYS A 41 2.47 -9.18 -4.26
CA CYS A 41 2.83 -10.17 -3.26
C CYS A 41 2.68 -11.60 -3.81
N ALA A 42 3.58 -12.49 -3.37
CA ALA A 42 3.54 -13.90 -3.73
C ALA A 42 2.22 -14.58 -3.29
N ASN A 43 1.81 -15.63 -4.01
CA ASN A 43 0.59 -16.41 -3.72
C ASN A 43 -0.69 -15.57 -3.68
N ASN A 44 -0.74 -14.44 -4.40
CA ASN A 44 -1.89 -13.53 -4.41
C ASN A 44 -2.31 -13.07 -3.00
N THR A 45 -1.37 -13.00 -2.05
CA THR A 45 -1.70 -12.49 -0.72
C THR A 45 -2.01 -10.99 -0.78
N GLU A 46 -3.02 -10.56 -0.04
CA GLU A 46 -3.33 -9.14 0.08
C GLU A 46 -2.17 -8.41 0.78
N CYS A 47 -1.71 -7.30 0.19
CA CYS A 47 -0.77 -6.41 0.86
C CYS A 47 -1.49 -5.54 1.88
N ASP A 48 -0.77 -5.16 2.93
CA ASP A 48 -1.25 -4.18 3.89
C ASP A 48 -1.43 -2.83 3.18
N GLN A 49 -2.65 -2.30 3.14
CA GLN A 49 -2.95 -1.08 2.36
C GLN A 49 -2.41 0.21 2.98
N ILE A 50 -1.96 0.13 4.24
CA ILE A 50 -1.39 1.23 5.00
C ILE A 50 0.12 1.35 4.73
N THR A 51 0.81 0.21 4.70
CA THR A 51 2.28 0.12 4.61
C THR A 51 2.77 -0.40 3.26
N GLY A 52 1.91 -1.09 2.50
CA GLY A 52 2.25 -1.85 1.29
C GLY A 52 2.90 -3.22 1.57
N ALA A 53 3.03 -3.63 2.84
CA ALA A 53 3.80 -4.82 3.21
C ALA A 53 3.12 -6.13 2.80
N CYS A 54 3.92 -7.09 2.32
CA CYS A 54 3.47 -8.43 1.94
C CYS A 54 3.89 -9.48 2.98
N SER A 55 2.93 -10.20 3.57
CA SER A 55 3.21 -11.21 4.61
C SER A 55 4.03 -12.41 4.11
N ASN A 56 3.86 -12.78 2.83
CA ASN A 56 4.58 -13.89 2.20
C ASN A 56 5.73 -13.42 1.30
N GLY A 57 6.09 -12.13 1.35
CA GLY A 57 7.09 -11.54 0.46
C GLY A 57 6.57 -11.28 -0.95
N CYS A 58 7.49 -10.97 -1.86
CA CYS A 58 7.18 -10.57 -3.23
C CYS A 58 7.09 -11.76 -4.18
N ASP A 59 6.29 -11.60 -5.24
CA ASP A 59 6.32 -12.55 -6.36
C ASP A 59 7.73 -12.63 -6.98
N PRO A 60 8.09 -13.73 -7.67
CA PRO A 60 9.45 -13.98 -8.18
C PRO A 60 10.03 -12.91 -9.13
N GLN A 61 9.19 -11.97 -9.58
CA GLN A 61 9.54 -10.90 -10.52
C GLN A 61 9.37 -9.51 -9.92
N TRP A 62 9.12 -9.40 -8.61
CA TRP A 62 8.83 -8.14 -7.94
C TRP A 62 9.75 -7.93 -6.74
N PHE A 63 10.09 -6.68 -6.46
CA PHE A 63 10.96 -6.29 -5.37
C PHE A 63 10.62 -4.90 -4.84
N GLY A 64 11.30 -4.51 -3.76
CA GLY A 64 11.03 -3.29 -3.02
C GLY A 64 10.26 -3.56 -1.73
N PRO A 65 10.11 -2.56 -0.87
CA PRO A 65 9.47 -2.72 0.45
C PRO A 65 8.01 -3.17 0.37
N ALA A 66 7.34 -2.90 -0.74
CA ALA A 66 5.95 -3.26 -1.00
C ALA A 66 5.78 -4.05 -2.31
N CYS A 67 6.87 -4.65 -2.81
CA CYS A 67 6.87 -5.41 -4.06
C CYS A 67 6.34 -4.61 -5.25
N GLN A 68 6.65 -3.30 -5.27
CA GLN A 68 6.10 -2.37 -6.25
C GLN A 68 6.95 -2.24 -7.52
N TYR A 69 8.18 -2.74 -7.51
CA TYR A 69 9.11 -2.65 -8.64
C TYR A 69 9.26 -4.01 -9.30
N GLY A 70 9.03 -4.07 -10.61
CA GLY A 70 9.30 -5.27 -11.40
C GLY A 70 10.81 -5.45 -11.56
N LYS A 71 11.34 -6.59 -11.14
CA LYS A 71 12.68 -7.03 -11.52
C LYS A 71 12.63 -7.22 -13.03
N THR A 72 13.49 -6.52 -13.78
CA THR A 72 13.74 -6.98 -15.15
C THR A 72 14.18 -8.42 -15.02
N ILE A 73 13.49 -9.32 -15.73
CA ILE A 73 13.94 -10.69 -15.83
C ILE A 73 15.24 -10.62 -16.61
N ASP A 74 16.33 -10.39 -15.91
CA ASP A 74 17.64 -10.67 -16.44
C ASP A 74 17.59 -12.17 -16.73
N LEU A 75 17.87 -12.53 -17.99
CA LEU A 75 17.64 -13.85 -18.59
C LEU A 75 18.36 -15.02 -17.88
N GLU A 76 18.96 -14.78 -16.72
CA GLU A 76 19.60 -15.73 -15.82
C GLU A 76 18.61 -16.40 -14.84
N ASP A 77 17.45 -15.78 -14.52
CA ASP A 77 16.46 -16.34 -13.58
C ASP A 77 15.38 -17.24 -14.25
N LEU A 78 15.31 -17.31 -15.59
CA LEU A 78 14.32 -18.15 -16.33
C LEU A 78 14.79 -19.57 -16.65
N GLY A 79 15.93 -20.00 -16.10
CA GLY A 79 16.45 -21.34 -16.39
C GLY A 79 17.65 -21.72 -15.54
N SER A 80 17.40 -22.14 -14.30
CA SER A 80 18.25 -23.12 -13.61
C SER A 80 17.50 -23.77 -12.46
N SER A 81 16.60 -24.70 -12.80
CA SER A 81 16.43 -26.02 -12.15
C SER A 81 15.38 -26.83 -12.91
#